data_AF-X0SWE7-F1
#
_entry.id   AF-X0SWE7-F1
#
_cell.length_a   1.000
_cell.length_b   1.000
_cell.length_c   1.000
_cell.angle_alpha   90.00
_cell.angle_beta   90.00
_cell.angle_gamma   90.00
#
_symmetry.space_group_name_H-M   'P 1'
#
loop_
_entity.id
_entity.type
_entity.pdbx_description
1 polymer ?
#
loop_
_entity_poly.entity_id
_entity_poly.type
_entity_poly.pdbx_seq_one_letter_code
_entity_poly.pdbx_strand_id
1 'polypeptide(L)'
;MIMMSSTIIVSTIHNIYKPLFDTETGTYKDVTPYLPYQRNRQYYECRCCAGKGFANNQEFKQHCKSKTHKEFVENYSKYYKEVDEAMDEIKSLRIKADKSERARLSSLRILNEKDREIGELSQRLEMISNMLEKLNTEKNLMIKYQLGFLEQFQRENTQ
;
A
#
# COMPACT_ATOMS: atom_id res chain seq x y z
N MET A 1 -10.15 -40.27 -16.69
CA MET A 1 -10.35 -38.89 -17.17
C MET A 1 -11.41 -38.26 -16.28
N ILE A 2 -10.99 -37.55 -15.23
CA ILE A 2 -11.90 -36.98 -14.21
C ILE A 2 -12.20 -35.54 -14.65
N MET A 3 -13.44 -35.29 -15.05
CA MET A 3 -13.93 -33.95 -15.39
C MET A 3 -14.02 -33.15 -14.09
N MET A 4 -13.12 -32.19 -13.88
CA MET A 4 -13.27 -31.20 -12.81
C MET A 4 -14.32 -30.18 -13.26
N SER A 5 -15.53 -30.32 -12.73
CA SER A 5 -16.59 -29.32 -12.88
C SER A 5 -16.16 -28.04 -12.16
N SER A 6 -15.80 -27.02 -12.95
CA SER A 6 -15.54 -25.66 -12.47
C SER A 6 -16.85 -25.04 -11.96
N THR A 7 -17.16 -25.21 -10.68
CA THR A 7 -18.25 -24.46 -10.03
C THR A 7 -17.82 -23.00 -9.91
N ILE A 8 -18.30 -22.15 -10.83
CA ILE A 8 -18.15 -20.71 -10.72
C ILE A 8 -19.06 -20.26 -9.57
N ILE A 9 -18.47 -19.99 -8.40
CA ILE A 9 -19.18 -19.35 -7.29
C ILE A 9 -19.33 -17.88 -7.67
N VAL A 10 -20.49 -17.50 -8.21
CA VAL A 10 -20.85 -16.09 -8.43
C VAL A 10 -21.04 -15.46 -7.06
N SER A 11 -20.06 -14.69 -6.60
CA SER A 11 -20.16 -13.92 -5.36
C SER A 11 -21.20 -12.81 -5.55
N THR A 12 -22.41 -13.01 -5.04
CA THR A 12 -23.42 -11.95 -4.97
C THR A 12 -23.10 -11.11 -3.72
N ILE A 13 -22.20 -10.15 -3.87
CA ILE A 13 -21.86 -9.22 -2.78
C ILE A 13 -23.08 -8.31 -2.56
N HIS A 14 -23.89 -8.61 -1.55
CA HIS A 14 -24.97 -7.74 -1.10
C HIS A 14 -24.43 -6.75 -0.07
N ASN A 15 -24.84 -5.49 -0.16
CA ASN A 15 -24.50 -4.51 0.86
C ASN A 15 -25.39 -4.72 2.08
N ILE A 16 -24.83 -4.63 3.29
CA ILE A 16 -25.62 -4.74 4.51
C ILE A 16 -26.17 -3.35 4.87
N TYR A 17 -27.47 -3.26 5.09
CA TYR A 17 -28.10 -2.04 5.58
C TYR A 17 -27.70 -1.73 7.02
N LYS A 18 -27.39 -0.46 7.28
CA LYS A 18 -27.06 0.09 8.59
C LYS A 18 -27.93 1.35 8.83
N PRO A 19 -28.70 1.43 9.92
CA PRO A 19 -29.39 2.66 10.31
C PRO A 19 -28.39 3.74 10.73
N LEU A 20 -28.79 5.00 10.64
CA LEU A 20 -27.93 6.14 10.96
C LEU A 20 -28.13 6.55 12.42
N PHE A 21 -27.03 6.79 13.14
CA PHE A 21 -27.10 7.35 14.48
C PHE A 21 -27.42 8.85 14.42
N ASP A 22 -28.48 9.26 15.11
CA ASP A 22 -28.86 10.66 15.24
C ASP A 22 -28.35 11.23 16.57
N THR A 23 -27.46 12.21 16.49
CA THR A 23 -26.82 12.85 17.64
C THR A 23 -27.76 13.71 18.49
N GLU A 24 -28.86 14.20 17.92
CA GLU A 24 -29.81 15.06 18.64
C GLU A 24 -30.74 14.24 19.53
N THR A 25 -31.13 13.06 19.04
CA THR A 25 -32.08 12.18 19.76
C THR A 25 -31.39 11.02 20.49
N GLY A 26 -30.11 10.78 20.23
CA GLY A 26 -29.35 9.66 20.80
C GLY A 26 -29.85 8.29 20.34
N THR A 27 -30.62 8.23 19.26
CA THR A 27 -31.24 6.98 18.75
C THR A 27 -30.88 6.74 17.29
N TYR A 28 -30.98 5.48 16.87
CA TYR A 28 -30.79 5.10 15.48
C TYR A 28 -32.07 5.34 14.69
N LYS A 29 -31.93 5.89 13.48
CA LYS A 29 -33.05 6.19 12.57
C LYS A 29 -32.82 5.55 11.22
N ASP A 30 -33.93 5.15 10.60
CA ASP A 30 -33.90 4.61 9.25
C ASP A 30 -33.69 5.71 8.22
N VAL A 31 -32.67 5.54 7.39
CA VAL A 31 -32.36 6.45 6.29
C VAL A 31 -32.24 5.63 5.01
N THR A 32 -32.95 6.06 3.97
CA THR A 32 -32.93 5.34 2.69
C THR A 32 -31.52 5.40 2.08
N PRO A 33 -30.93 4.25 1.67
CA PRO A 33 -29.63 4.24 1.02
C PRO A 33 -29.71 4.62 -0.48
N TYR A 34 -30.92 4.82 -1.00
CA TYR A 34 -31.15 5.11 -2.41
C TYR A 34 -31.25 6.59 -2.68
N LEU A 35 -30.41 7.07 -3.60
CA LEU A 35 -30.53 8.42 -4.11
C LEU A 35 -31.71 8.53 -5.10
N PRO A 36 -32.39 9.69 -5.15
CA PRO A 36 -33.37 9.97 -6.19
C PRO A 36 -32.79 9.75 -7.59
N TYR A 37 -33.56 9.11 -8.47
CA TYR A 37 -33.21 8.87 -9.89
C TYR A 37 -31.93 8.04 -10.14
N GLN A 38 -31.39 7.35 -9.13
CA GLN A 38 -30.22 6.49 -9.31
C GLN A 38 -30.50 5.35 -10.30
N ARG A 39 -29.71 5.27 -11.37
CA ARG A 39 -29.63 4.14 -12.30
C ARG A 39 -28.74 3.04 -11.68
N ASN A 40 -29.08 1.76 -11.91
CA ASN A 40 -28.38 0.59 -11.34
C ASN A 40 -28.29 0.61 -9.79
N ARG A 41 -29.46 0.52 -9.15
CA ARG A 41 -29.56 0.51 -7.69
C ARG A 41 -28.93 -0.75 -7.11
N GLN A 42 -28.17 -0.60 -6.03
CA GLN A 42 -27.58 -1.71 -5.32
C GLN A 42 -28.63 -2.42 -4.45
N TYR A 43 -28.54 -3.73 -4.36
CA TYR A 43 -29.34 -4.49 -3.41
C TYR A 43 -28.74 -4.35 -2.01
N TYR A 44 -29.61 -4.10 -1.02
CA TYR A 44 -29.23 -4.05 0.38
C TYR A 44 -29.98 -5.11 1.18
N GLU A 45 -29.25 -5.87 1.99
CA GLU A 45 -29.79 -6.86 2.91
C GLU A 45 -29.97 -6.26 4.31
N CYS A 46 -31.13 -6.48 4.92
CA CYS A 46 -31.40 -6.11 6.31
C CYS A 46 -31.14 -7.30 7.23
N ARG A 47 -30.42 -7.06 8.33
CA ARG A 47 -30.17 -8.08 9.37
C ARG A 47 -31.33 -8.29 10.34
N CYS A 48 -32.42 -7.54 10.18
CA CYS A 48 -33.65 -7.72 10.94
C CYS A 48 -34.33 -9.08 10.68
N CYS A 49 -34.13 -9.69 9.50
CA CYS A 49 -34.63 -11.02 9.18
C CYS A 49 -33.77 -11.64 8.07
N ALA A 50 -33.37 -12.91 8.24
CA ALA A 50 -32.50 -13.60 7.30
C ALA A 50 -33.06 -13.60 5.87
N GLY A 51 -32.25 -13.20 4.89
CA GLY A 51 -32.63 -13.17 3.47
C GLY A 51 -33.65 -12.08 3.11
N LYS A 52 -33.94 -11.13 4.00
CA LYS A 52 -34.74 -9.95 3.67
C LYS A 52 -33.85 -8.80 3.27
N GLY A 53 -34.21 -8.16 2.17
CA GLY A 53 -33.54 -6.97 1.68
C GLY A 53 -34.45 -6.20 0.75
N PHE A 54 -33.88 -5.18 0.13
CA PHE A 54 -34.58 -4.29 -0.77
C PHE A 54 -33.66 -3.89 -1.91
N ALA A 55 -34.26 -3.66 -3.07
CA ALA A 55 -33.60 -3.19 -4.30
C ALA A 55 -34.01 -1.75 -4.64
N ASN A 56 -35.07 -1.24 -4.03
CA ASN A 56 -35.61 0.09 -4.31
C ASN A 56 -36.20 0.77 -3.08
N ASN A 57 -36.48 2.08 -3.23
CA ASN A 57 -36.97 2.92 -2.13
C ASN A 57 -38.39 2.56 -1.67
N GLN A 58 -39.23 1.96 -2.54
CA GLN A 58 -40.58 1.54 -2.16
C GLN A 58 -40.52 0.32 -1.25
N GLU A 59 -39.73 -0.69 -1.63
CA GLU A 59 -39.45 -1.88 -0.82
C GLU A 59 -38.82 -1.49 0.51
N PHE A 60 -37.83 -0.58 0.51
CA PHE A 60 -37.23 -0.04 1.73
C PHE A 60 -38.29 0.55 2.67
N LYS A 61 -39.16 1.43 2.17
CA LYS A 61 -40.21 2.07 2.97
C LYS A 61 -41.24 1.06 3.50
N GLN A 62 -41.57 0.03 2.74
CA GLN A 62 -42.48 -1.03 3.19
C GLN A 62 -41.81 -1.91 4.26
N HIS A 63 -40.54 -2.23 4.05
CA HIS A 63 -39.73 -3.02 4.95
C HIS A 63 -39.58 -2.37 6.33
N CYS A 64 -39.24 -1.07 6.37
CA CYS A 64 -39.05 -0.33 7.63
C CYS A 64 -40.35 -0.18 8.45
N LYS A 65 -41.52 -0.37 7.83
CA LYS A 65 -42.81 -0.37 8.55
C LYS A 65 -43.05 -1.65 9.34
N SER A 66 -42.35 -2.74 9.00
CA SER A 66 -42.52 -4.03 9.67
C SER A 66 -42.13 -3.95 11.15
N LYS A 67 -42.82 -4.72 12.00
CA LYS A 67 -42.55 -4.76 13.45
C LYS A 67 -41.11 -5.23 13.73
N THR A 68 -40.68 -6.26 13.02
CA THR A 68 -39.34 -6.86 13.14
C THR A 68 -38.22 -5.86 12.85
N HIS A 69 -38.43 -4.97 11.86
CA HIS A 69 -37.44 -3.95 11.53
C HIS A 69 -37.35 -2.87 12.60
N LYS A 70 -38.49 -2.43 13.14
CA LYS A 70 -38.51 -1.44 14.23
C LYS A 70 -37.77 -1.96 15.47
N GLU A 71 -38.04 -3.21 15.87
CA GLU A 71 -37.33 -3.88 16.96
C GLU A 71 -35.81 -4.00 16.68
N PHE A 72 -35.43 -4.24 15.43
CA PHE A 72 -34.03 -4.26 15.02
C PHE A 72 -33.34 -2.90 15.20
N VAL A 73 -33.97 -1.80 14.77
CA VAL A 73 -33.40 -0.45 14.89
C VAL A 73 -33.27 -0.03 16.35
N GLU A 74 -34.29 -0.32 17.18
CA GLU A 74 -34.28 -0.05 18.62
C GLU A 74 -33.12 -0.78 19.33
N ASN A 75 -32.86 -2.03 18.95
CA ASN A 75 -31.81 -2.86 19.54
C ASN A 75 -30.47 -2.81 18.80
N TYR A 76 -30.35 -1.97 17.76
CA TYR A 76 -29.18 -1.94 16.90
C TYR A 76 -27.89 -1.64 17.67
N SER A 77 -27.96 -0.65 18.55
CA SER A 77 -26.85 -0.24 19.42
C SER A 77 -26.28 -1.39 20.24
N LYS A 78 -27.16 -2.30 20.70
CA LYS A 78 -26.81 -3.39 21.62
C LYS A 78 -26.17 -4.58 20.91
N TYR A 79 -26.60 -4.91 19.70
CA TYR A 79 -26.21 -6.16 19.05
C TYR A 79 -25.34 -5.99 17.80
N TYR A 80 -25.41 -4.85 17.12
CA TYR A 80 -24.80 -4.69 15.80
C TYR A 80 -23.77 -3.57 15.72
N LYS A 81 -23.91 -2.53 16.55
CA LYS A 81 -23.01 -1.36 16.53
C LYS A 81 -21.53 -1.74 16.58
N GLU A 82 -21.11 -2.45 17.62
CA GLU A 82 -19.68 -2.79 17.82
C GLU A 82 -19.15 -3.67 16.69
N VAL A 83 -19.97 -4.60 16.19
CA VAL A 83 -19.60 -5.47 15.06
C VAL A 83 -19.40 -4.66 13.79
N ASP A 84 -20.30 -3.73 13.50
CA ASP A 84 -20.20 -2.88 12.32
C ASP A 84 -19.04 -1.89 12.40
N GLU A 85 -18.79 -1.31 13.56
CA GLU A 85 -17.64 -0.44 13.83
C GLU A 85 -16.33 -1.21 13.65
N ALA A 86 -16.23 -2.42 14.21
CA ALA A 86 -15.07 -3.29 14.02
C ALA A 86 -14.87 -3.69 12.56
N MET A 87 -15.93 -3.99 11.82
CA MET A 87 -15.84 -4.29 10.39
C MET A 87 -15.37 -3.09 9.56
N ASP A 88 -15.87 -1.89 9.87
CA ASP A 88 -15.45 -0.65 9.22
C ASP A 88 -13.99 -0.32 9.56
N GLU A 89 -13.57 -0.56 10.81
CA GLU A 89 -12.18 -0.44 11.24
C GLU A 89 -11.26 -1.44 10.52
N ILE A 90 -11.62 -2.72 10.47
CA ILE A 90 -10.87 -3.75 9.73
C ILE A 90 -10.71 -3.35 8.27
N LYS A 91 -11.76 -2.86 7.63
CA LYS A 91 -11.71 -2.38 6.25
C LYS A 91 -10.75 -1.19 6.11
N SER A 92 -10.83 -0.22 7.02
CA SER A 92 -9.93 0.94 7.05
C SER A 92 -8.47 0.52 7.25
N LEU A 93 -8.20 -0.41 8.17
CA LEU A 93 -6.87 -0.95 8.45
C LEU A 93 -6.31 -1.68 7.23
N ARG A 94 -7.11 -2.48 6.53
CA ARG A 94 -6.69 -3.13 5.26
C ARG A 94 -6.28 -2.12 4.21
N ILE A 95 -7.10 -1.08 3.99
CA ILE A 95 -6.78 -0.01 3.03
C ILE A 95 -5.48 0.71 3.41
N LYS A 96 -5.28 0.99 4.71
CA LYS A 96 -4.05 1.63 5.22
C LYS A 96 -2.83 0.73 5.04
N ALA A 97 -2.95 -0.56 5.33
CA ALA A 97 -1.89 -1.54 5.14
C ALA A 97 -1.48 -1.63 3.66
N ASP A 98 -2.45 -1.74 2.74
CA ASP A 98 -2.19 -1.79 1.29
C ASP A 98 -1.53 -0.50 0.78
N LYS A 99 -1.92 0.66 1.32
CA LYS A 99 -1.28 1.94 0.99
C LYS A 99 0.16 1.99 1.49
N SER A 100 0.39 1.55 2.73
CA SER A 100 1.71 1.51 3.36
C SER A 100 2.64 0.56 2.61
N GLU A 101 2.16 -0.62 2.24
CA GLU A 101 2.95 -1.61 1.51
C GLU A 101 3.36 -1.10 0.12
N ARG A 102 2.44 -0.45 -0.61
CA ARG A 102 2.77 0.18 -1.89
C ARG A 102 3.84 1.27 -1.76
N ALA A 103 3.75 2.10 -0.71
CA ALA A 103 4.77 3.11 -0.45
C ALA A 103 6.13 2.46 -0.14
N ARG A 104 6.15 1.42 0.71
CA ARG A 104 7.35 0.67 1.07
C ARG A 104 8.03 0.06 -0.16
N LEU A 105 7.26 -0.58 -1.05
CA LEU A 105 7.78 -1.16 -2.30
C LEU A 105 8.36 -0.09 -3.23
N SER A 106 7.73 1.09 -3.31
CA SER A 106 8.25 2.21 -4.08
C SER A 106 9.59 2.70 -3.53
N SER A 107 9.70 2.86 -2.20
CA SER A 107 10.95 3.27 -1.55
C SER A 107 12.05 2.23 -1.73
N LEU A 108 11.72 0.94 -1.63
CA LEU A 108 12.68 -0.14 -1.85
C LEU A 108 13.26 -0.13 -3.26
N ARG A 109 12.42 0.16 -4.27
CA ARG A 109 12.90 0.32 -5.66
C ARG A 109 13.93 1.45 -5.78
N ILE A 110 13.69 2.59 -5.11
CA ILE A 110 14.61 3.73 -5.12
C ILE A 110 15.93 3.35 -4.42
N LEU A 111 15.86 2.66 -3.28
CA LEU A 111 17.05 2.21 -2.57
C LEU A 111 17.90 1.27 -3.44
N ASN A 112 17.30 0.30 -4.10
CA ASN A 112 18.02 -0.63 -4.98
C ASN A 112 18.72 0.09 -6.14
N GLU A 113 18.11 1.14 -6.70
CA GLU A 113 18.75 1.96 -7.73
C GLU A 113 19.96 2.71 -7.16
N LYS A 114 19.84 3.26 -5.95
CA LYS A 114 20.94 3.95 -5.28
C LYS A 114 22.08 3.01 -4.90
N ASP A 115 21.77 1.79 -4.45
CA ASP A 115 22.78 0.78 -4.18
C ASP A 115 23.55 0.39 -5.46
N ARG A 116 22.85 0.33 -6.60
CA ARG A 116 23.50 0.12 -7.91
C ARG A 116 24.43 1.27 -8.27
N GLU A 117 23.95 2.51 -8.17
CA GLU A 117 24.77 3.71 -8.43
C GLU A 117 26.02 3.73 -7.53
N ILE A 118 25.88 3.41 -6.24
CA ILE A 118 27.00 3.32 -5.29
C ILE A 118 28.00 2.26 -5.75
N GLY A 119 27.54 1.07 -6.15
CA GLY A 119 28.40 0.00 -6.65
C GLY A 119 29.21 0.42 -7.88
N GLU A 120 28.59 1.11 -8.84
CA GLU A 120 29.28 1.63 -10.03
C GLU A 120 30.34 2.69 -9.66
N LEU A 121 30.02 3.59 -8.74
CA LEU A 121 30.97 4.61 -8.27
C LEU A 121 32.14 4.00 -7.50
N SER A 122 31.89 3.01 -6.65
CA SER A 122 32.95 2.29 -5.94
C SER A 122 33.92 1.60 -6.90
N GLN A 123 33.42 0.95 -7.95
CA GLN A 123 34.29 0.35 -8.98
C GLN A 123 35.13 1.39 -9.71
N ARG A 124 34.56 2.55 -10.04
CA ARG A 124 35.31 3.65 -10.69
C ARG A 124 36.39 4.20 -9.78
N LEU A 125 36.10 4.41 -8.50
CA LEU A 125 37.07 4.89 -7.52
C LEU A 125 38.24 3.91 -7.38
N GLU A 126 37.95 2.61 -7.33
CA GLU A 126 38.97 1.56 -7.29
C GLU A 126 39.89 1.63 -8.50
N MET A 127 39.31 1.77 -9.71
CA MET A 127 40.09 1.88 -10.94
C MET A 127 40.98 3.13 -10.96
N ILE A 128 40.47 4.28 -10.50
CA ILE A 128 41.24 5.53 -10.38
C ILE A 128 42.37 5.38 -9.37
N SER A 129 42.11 4.77 -8.22
CA SER A 129 43.12 4.51 -7.19
C SER A 129 44.28 3.70 -7.74
N ASN A 130 43.98 2.60 -8.43
CA ASN A 130 44.99 1.76 -9.08
C ASN A 130 45.79 2.50 -10.16
N MET A 131 45.15 3.40 -10.93
CA MET A 131 45.86 4.23 -11.92
C MET A 131 46.82 5.23 -11.25
N LEU A 132 46.39 5.86 -10.15
CA LEU A 132 47.22 6.80 -9.40
C LEU A 132 48.45 6.12 -8.79
N GLU A 133 48.32 4.89 -8.28
CA GLU A 133 49.46 4.13 -7.76
C GLU A 133 50.49 3.81 -8.85
N LYS A 134 50.04 3.43 -10.05
CA LYS A 134 50.93 3.21 -11.19
C LYS A 134 51.68 4.48 -11.59
N LEU A 135 50.96 5.58 -11.76
CA LEU A 135 51.56 6.88 -12.09
C LEU A 135 52.56 7.33 -11.03
N ASN A 136 52.26 7.11 -9.75
CA ASN A 136 53.18 7.44 -8.66
C ASN A 136 54.45 6.58 -8.71
N THR A 137 54.31 5.30 -9.03
CA THR A 137 55.44 4.38 -9.20
C THR A 137 56.34 4.80 -10.36
N GLU A 138 55.75 5.10 -11.52
CA GLU A 138 56.47 5.60 -12.71
C GLU A 138 57.19 6.92 -12.43
N LYS A 139 56.51 7.86 -11.75
CA LYS A 139 57.10 9.14 -11.34
C LYS A 139 58.31 8.93 -10.42
N ASN A 140 58.20 8.02 -9.44
CA ASN A 140 59.30 7.72 -8.52
C ASN A 140 60.52 7.10 -9.23
N LEU A 141 60.27 6.22 -10.21
CA LEU A 141 61.32 5.68 -11.08
C LEU A 141 62.02 6.80 -11.86
N MET A 142 61.25 7.70 -12.49
CA MET A 142 61.81 8.85 -13.25
C MET A 142 62.66 9.77 -12.37
N ILE A 143 62.18 10.11 -11.17
CA ILE A 143 62.93 10.92 -10.21
C ILE A 143 64.26 10.23 -9.87
N LYS A 144 64.23 8.92 -9.61
CA LYS A 144 65.44 8.14 -9.29
C LYS A 144 66.45 8.16 -10.44
N TYR A 145 66.00 8.03 -11.69
CA TYR A 145 66.87 8.13 -12.86
C TYR A 145 67.49 9.53 -13.00
N GLN A 146 66.71 10.59 -12.82
CA GLN A 146 67.19 11.96 -12.88
C GLN A 146 68.24 12.26 -11.81
N LEU A 147 68.03 11.79 -10.57
CA LEU A 147 69.00 11.93 -9.48
C LEU A 147 70.30 11.18 -9.80
N GLY A 148 70.22 9.94 -10.28
CA GLY A 148 71.42 9.17 -10.66
C GLY A 148 72.24 9.83 -11.77
N PHE A 149 71.58 10.45 -12.75
CA PHE A 149 72.26 11.21 -13.81
C PHE A 149 72.97 12.45 -13.25
N LEU A 150 72.32 13.21 -12.35
CA LEU A 150 72.92 14.38 -11.69
C LEU A 150 74.15 14.00 -10.85
N GLU A 151 74.08 12.91 -10.09
CA GLU A 151 75.22 12.41 -9.30
C GLU A 151 76.40 12.01 -10.18
N GLN A 152 76.13 11.40 -11.35
CA GLN A 152 77.17 11.06 -12.30
C GLN A 152 77.83 12.31 -12.91
N PHE A 153 77.01 13.27 -13.35
CA PHE A 153 77.49 14.54 -13.89
C PHE A 153 78.32 15.33 -12.87
N GLN A 154 77.92 15.35 -11.59
CA GLN A 154 78.70 16.02 -10.53
C GLN A 154 80.07 15.36 -10.33
N ARG A 155 80.14 14.02 -10.33
CA ARG A 155 81.40 13.27 -10.20
C ARG A 155 82.37 13.53 -11.36
N GLU A 156 81.86 13.64 -12.58
CA GLU A 156 82.67 13.92 -13.77
C GLU A 156 83.23 15.35 -13.82
N ASN A 157 82.58 16.31 -13.14
CA ASN A 157 83.03 17.71 -13.08
C ASN A 157 83.82 18.08 -11.80
N THR A 158 84.07 17.12 -10.89
CA THR A 158 84.91 17.33 -9.69
C THR A 158 86.28 16.64 -9.76
N GLN A 159 86.64 16.04 -10.90
CA GLN A 159 88.00 15.61 -11.25
C GLN A 159 88.72 16.68 -12.06
#